data_AF-A0A8T2IC32-F1
#
_entry.id   AF-A0A8T2IC32-F1
#
_cell.length_a   1.000
_cell.length_b   1.000
_cell.length_c   1.000
_cell.angle_alpha   90.00
_cell.angle_beta   90.00
_cell.angle_gamma   90.00
#
_symmetry.space_group_name_H-M   'P 1'
#
loop_
_entity.id
_entity.type
_entity.pdbx_description
1 polymer ?
#
loop_
_entity_poly.entity_id
_entity_poly.type
_entity_poly.pdbx_seq_one_letter_code
_entity_poly.pdbx_strand_id
1 'polypeptide(L)'
;MELYHETQCMQQCLLHTLNNLLQETAFTSSDLDKLADALAPGNLPLPLLHPHRTLFVGNWDVSVLEVAIGSVGKSLKWHDQRDSEFKKSPGLTSCNGVVVNIKPPGRFAALLGSRHWFAIKKLEGVWYNLDSKLPAPKRISEFVPPKVGSSCHGGGAGGVSNKGADGSALGDEDTALRIFLTSLQKDSDAKVFLIF
;
A
#
# COMPACT_ATOMS: atom_id res chain seq x y z
N MET A 1 -2.26 22.70 -1.27
CA MET A 1 -2.31 21.81 -2.44
C MET A 1 -3.44 20.82 -2.20
N GLU A 2 -4.27 20.56 -3.21
CA GLU A 2 -5.28 19.51 -3.12
C GLU A 2 -4.64 18.20 -3.56
N LEU A 3 -4.63 17.20 -2.67
CA LEU A 3 -4.06 15.89 -2.95
C LEU A 3 -5.04 15.12 -3.83
N TYR A 4 -4.53 14.55 -4.93
CA TYR A 4 -5.34 13.70 -5.79
C TYR A 4 -5.69 12.40 -5.05
N HIS A 5 -6.97 12.06 -5.00
CA HIS A 5 -7.47 10.87 -4.33
C HIS A 5 -8.76 10.35 -4.97
N GLU A 6 -8.72 9.13 -5.49
CA GLU A 6 -9.86 8.37 -5.93
C GLU A 6 -10.34 7.45 -4.80
N THR A 7 -11.65 7.51 -4.53
CA THR A 7 -12.34 6.57 -3.66
C THR A 7 -12.86 5.39 -4.46
N GLN A 8 -12.76 4.18 -3.91
CA GLN A 8 -13.08 2.97 -4.66
C GLN A 8 -14.58 2.78 -4.92
N CYS A 9 -14.87 2.26 -6.10
CA CYS A 9 -16.14 1.62 -6.43
C CYS A 9 -15.90 0.13 -6.76
N MET A 10 -16.79 -0.76 -6.32
CA MET A 10 -16.69 -2.21 -6.56
C MET A 10 -15.37 -2.84 -6.06
N GLN A 11 -14.73 -3.74 -6.83
CA GLN A 11 -13.44 -4.36 -6.49
C GLN A 11 -12.25 -3.73 -7.24
N GLN A 12 -12.43 -2.53 -7.81
CA GLN A 12 -11.43 -1.81 -8.60
C GLN A 12 -10.29 -1.20 -7.77
N CYS A 13 -9.95 -1.79 -6.62
CA CYS A 13 -8.94 -1.29 -5.70
C CYS A 13 -7.56 -1.11 -6.37
N LEU A 14 -7.16 -1.97 -7.32
CA LEU A 14 -5.89 -1.80 -8.03
C LEU A 14 -5.88 -0.56 -8.93
N LEU A 15 -6.99 -0.27 -9.62
CA LEU A 15 -7.13 0.93 -10.46
C LEU A 15 -6.91 2.20 -9.64
N HIS A 16 -7.67 2.33 -8.56
CA HIS A 16 -7.57 3.50 -7.69
C HIS A 16 -6.22 3.57 -6.98
N THR A 17 -5.63 2.41 -6.65
CA THR A 17 -4.26 2.34 -6.12
C THR A 17 -3.25 2.95 -7.10
N LEU A 18 -3.32 2.59 -8.38
CA LEU A 18 -2.42 3.10 -9.41
C LEU A 18 -2.60 4.61 -9.62
N ASN A 19 -3.85 5.07 -9.77
CA ASN A 19 -4.14 6.48 -9.99
C ASN A 19 -3.75 7.32 -8.76
N ASN A 20 -4.06 6.86 -7.54
CA ASN A 20 -3.63 7.51 -6.31
C ASN A 20 -2.11 7.54 -6.17
N LEU A 21 -1.43 6.43 -6.48
CA LEU A 21 0.03 6.39 -6.49
C LEU A 21 0.62 7.36 -7.52
N LEU A 22 0.02 7.51 -8.69
CA LEU A 22 0.54 8.42 -9.73
C LEU A 22 0.14 9.87 -9.50
N GLN A 23 -0.88 10.11 -8.67
CA GLN A 23 -1.50 11.42 -8.40
C GLN A 23 -2.21 12.01 -9.61
N GLU A 24 -2.80 11.15 -10.45
CA GLU A 24 -3.57 11.52 -11.63
C GLU A 24 -4.46 10.35 -12.10
N THR A 25 -5.39 10.60 -13.02
CA THR A 25 -6.20 9.56 -13.69
C THR A 25 -5.36 8.88 -14.79
N ALA A 26 -4.29 8.19 -14.42
CA ALA A 26 -3.34 7.57 -15.34
C ALA A 26 -3.91 6.34 -16.07
N PHE A 27 -4.80 5.60 -15.40
CA PHE A 27 -5.42 4.40 -15.93
C PHE A 27 -6.94 4.46 -15.81
N THR A 28 -7.60 3.74 -16.72
CA THR A 28 -9.01 3.35 -16.60
C THR A 28 -9.13 1.84 -16.41
N SER A 29 -10.32 1.36 -16.05
CA SER A 29 -10.58 -0.09 -16.00
C SER A 29 -10.29 -0.77 -17.34
N SER A 30 -10.60 -0.11 -18.46
CA SER A 30 -10.35 -0.63 -19.81
C SER A 30 -8.85 -0.78 -20.09
N ASP A 31 -8.01 0.10 -19.54
CA ASP A 31 -6.57 0.01 -19.73
C ASP A 31 -5.99 -1.17 -18.95
N LEU A 32 -6.37 -1.35 -17.68
CA LEU A 32 -5.95 -2.52 -16.89
C LEU A 32 -6.47 -3.83 -17.49
N ASP A 33 -7.65 -3.80 -18.07
CA ASP A 33 -8.23 -4.89 -18.82
C ASP A 33 -7.37 -5.30 -20.03
N LYS A 34 -6.91 -4.34 -20.83
CA LYS A 34 -5.99 -4.60 -21.95
C LYS A 34 -4.65 -5.15 -21.48
N LEU A 35 -4.12 -4.63 -20.36
CA LEU A 35 -2.87 -5.14 -19.78
C LEU A 35 -3.02 -6.59 -19.33
N ALA A 36 -4.14 -6.93 -18.67
CA ALA A 36 -4.44 -8.29 -18.26
C ALA A 36 -4.56 -9.23 -19.47
N ASP A 37 -5.24 -8.82 -20.54
CA ASP A 37 -5.39 -9.61 -21.77
C ASP A 37 -4.03 -9.84 -22.46
N ALA A 38 -3.17 -8.83 -22.50
CA ALA A 38 -1.83 -8.94 -23.09
C ALA A 38 -0.92 -9.92 -22.33
N LEU A 39 -1.14 -10.11 -21.03
CA LEU A 39 -0.41 -11.08 -20.20
C LEU A 39 -0.83 -12.54 -20.48
N ALA A 40 -1.98 -12.77 -21.09
CA ALA A 40 -2.55 -14.10 -21.31
C ALA A 40 -2.98 -14.33 -22.78
N PRO A 41 -2.06 -14.15 -23.76
CA PRO A 41 -2.42 -14.21 -25.18
C PRO A 41 -3.01 -15.58 -25.54
N GLY A 42 -4.16 -15.56 -26.21
CA GLY A 42 -4.87 -16.78 -26.64
C GLY A 42 -5.90 -17.32 -25.64
N ASN A 43 -6.02 -16.76 -24.44
CA ASN A 43 -7.14 -17.06 -23.57
C ASN A 43 -8.38 -16.28 -24.02
N LEU A 44 -9.52 -16.96 -24.11
CA LEU A 44 -10.79 -16.28 -24.31
C LEU A 44 -11.11 -15.46 -23.03
N PRO A 45 -11.55 -14.19 -23.15
CA PRO A 45 -11.97 -13.38 -22.01
C PRO A 45 -13.32 -13.89 -21.49
N LEU A 46 -13.33 -15.09 -20.91
CA LEU A 46 -14.50 -15.68 -20.30
C LEU A 46 -14.64 -15.18 -18.85
N PRO A 47 -15.86 -14.83 -18.40
CA PRO A 47 -16.09 -14.36 -17.04
C PRO A 47 -15.59 -15.39 -16.03
N LEU A 48 -14.76 -14.93 -15.08
CA LEU A 48 -14.17 -15.73 -13.99
C LEU A 48 -13.11 -16.77 -14.39
N LEU A 49 -12.83 -16.96 -15.69
CA LEU A 49 -11.80 -17.90 -16.17
C LEU A 49 -10.53 -17.21 -16.68
N HIS A 50 -10.49 -15.88 -16.65
CA HIS A 50 -9.30 -15.14 -17.04
C HIS A 50 -8.24 -15.17 -15.91
N PRO A 51 -6.99 -15.57 -16.18
CA PRO A 51 -5.98 -15.82 -15.14
C PRO A 51 -5.60 -14.58 -14.33
N HIS A 52 -5.69 -13.39 -14.94
CA HIS A 52 -5.25 -12.13 -14.33
C HIS A 52 -6.37 -11.15 -13.96
N ARG A 53 -7.65 -11.51 -14.17
CA ARG A 53 -8.77 -10.64 -13.80
C ARG A 53 -10.10 -11.36 -13.59
N THR A 54 -10.95 -10.81 -12.73
CA THR A 54 -12.39 -11.11 -12.76
C THR A 54 -13.09 -10.06 -13.62
N LEU A 55 -13.61 -10.47 -14.77
CA LEU A 55 -14.42 -9.61 -15.64
C LEU A 55 -15.60 -9.02 -14.84
N PHE A 56 -15.92 -7.76 -15.15
CA PHE A 56 -17.00 -6.95 -14.57
C PHE A 56 -16.79 -6.39 -13.16
N VAL A 57 -15.96 -7.00 -12.29
CA VAL A 57 -15.75 -6.51 -10.91
C VAL A 57 -14.45 -5.72 -10.73
N GLY A 58 -13.48 -5.92 -11.63
CA GLY A 58 -12.20 -5.20 -11.65
C GLY A 58 -11.19 -5.67 -10.61
N ASN A 59 -11.13 -6.99 -10.37
CA ASN A 59 -10.14 -7.60 -9.50
C ASN A 59 -8.92 -8.03 -10.33
N TRP A 60 -7.84 -7.24 -10.31
CA TRP A 60 -6.59 -7.51 -11.03
C TRP A 60 -5.46 -7.97 -10.08
N ASP A 61 -4.55 -8.78 -10.61
CA ASP A 61 -3.45 -9.37 -9.84
C ASP A 61 -2.15 -8.53 -9.87
N VAL A 62 -1.09 -9.09 -9.26
CA VAL A 62 0.24 -8.44 -9.19
C VAL A 62 0.91 -8.27 -10.55
N SER A 63 0.61 -9.14 -11.51
CA SER A 63 1.20 -9.09 -12.86
C SER A 63 0.71 -7.84 -13.60
N VAL A 64 -0.58 -7.53 -13.43
CA VAL A 64 -1.17 -6.29 -13.98
C VAL A 64 -0.56 -5.06 -13.33
N LEU A 65 -0.34 -5.08 -12.00
CA LEU A 65 0.39 -4.01 -11.30
C LEU A 65 1.79 -3.81 -11.89
N GLU A 66 2.55 -4.89 -12.11
CA GLU A 66 3.92 -4.83 -12.63
C GLU A 66 3.99 -4.22 -14.04
N VAL A 67 3.12 -4.67 -14.94
CA VAL A 67 3.07 -4.12 -16.30
C VAL A 67 2.59 -2.66 -16.29
N ALA A 68 1.62 -2.31 -15.45
CA ALA A 68 1.13 -0.93 -15.35
C ALA A 68 2.20 0.04 -14.81
N ILE A 69 2.97 -0.37 -13.80
CA ILE A 69 4.09 0.42 -13.28
C ILE A 69 5.19 0.55 -14.33
N GLY A 70 5.51 -0.54 -15.04
CA GLY A 70 6.50 -0.54 -16.11
C GLY A 70 6.11 0.36 -17.30
N SER A 71 4.83 0.42 -17.67
CA SER A 71 4.36 1.22 -18.80
C SER A 71 4.47 2.74 -18.57
N VAL A 72 4.55 3.18 -17.31
CA VAL A 72 4.81 4.58 -16.92
C VAL A 72 6.27 4.86 -16.58
N GLY A 73 7.19 3.97 -16.98
CA GLY A 73 8.63 4.15 -16.81
C GLY A 73 9.11 4.01 -15.36
N LYS A 74 8.32 3.36 -14.50
CA LYS A 74 8.66 3.09 -13.10
C LYS A 74 9.03 1.63 -12.91
N SER A 75 9.65 1.33 -11.78
CA SER A 75 9.98 -0.03 -11.38
C SER A 75 9.37 -0.36 -10.02
N LEU A 76 9.11 -1.64 -9.80
CA LEU A 76 8.68 -2.14 -8.49
C LEU A 76 9.64 -3.20 -7.97
N LYS A 77 9.87 -3.20 -6.66
CA LYS A 77 10.57 -4.25 -5.94
C LYS A 77 9.64 -4.82 -4.88
N TRP A 78 9.31 -6.11 -5.01
CA TRP A 78 8.63 -6.82 -3.92
C TRP A 78 9.57 -6.94 -2.72
N HIS A 79 9.05 -6.63 -1.54
CA HIS A 79 9.78 -6.71 -0.29
C HIS A 79 9.17 -7.79 0.62
N ASP A 80 10.01 -8.76 1.02
CA ASP A 80 9.64 -9.81 1.96
C ASP A 80 9.99 -9.38 3.40
N GLN A 81 9.07 -9.56 4.34
CA GLN A 81 9.22 -9.16 5.74
C GLN A 81 10.29 -9.96 6.49
N ARG A 82 10.64 -11.14 5.97
CA ARG A 82 11.71 -11.98 6.51
C ARG A 82 13.09 -11.39 6.18
N ASP A 83 13.13 -10.45 5.25
CA ASP A 83 14.38 -9.79 4.87
C ASP A 83 14.84 -8.86 5.99
N SER A 84 15.99 -9.19 6.57
CA SER A 84 16.66 -8.37 7.57
C SER A 84 17.03 -6.97 7.05
N GLU A 85 17.04 -6.79 5.72
CA GLU A 85 17.26 -5.52 5.04
C GLU A 85 16.09 -4.53 5.24
N PHE A 86 14.85 -5.01 5.42
CA PHE A 86 13.69 -4.15 5.77
C PHE A 86 13.93 -3.40 7.08
N LYS A 87 14.49 -4.10 8.07
CA LYS A 87 14.80 -3.53 9.40
C LYS A 87 15.94 -2.52 9.34
N LYS A 88 16.77 -2.55 8.29
CA LYS A 88 17.96 -1.71 8.10
C LYS A 88 17.74 -0.56 7.09
N SER A 89 16.56 -0.46 6.48
CA SER A 89 16.31 0.01 5.10
C SER A 89 16.85 1.40 4.65
N PRO A 90 17.84 1.43 3.74
CA PRO A 90 18.07 2.52 2.78
C PRO A 90 17.09 2.55 1.59
N GLY A 91 16.18 1.56 1.46
CA GLY A 91 15.22 1.49 0.35
C GLY A 91 13.98 2.37 0.51
N LEU A 92 13.53 2.64 1.74
CA LEU A 92 12.39 3.53 1.99
C LEU A 92 12.74 5.01 1.77
N THR A 93 14.01 5.37 1.98
CA THR A 93 14.48 6.74 1.75
C THR A 93 14.61 7.08 0.27
N SER A 94 14.72 6.07 -0.60
CA SER A 94 14.92 6.22 -2.04
C SER A 94 13.69 5.90 -2.89
N CYS A 95 12.66 5.24 -2.33
CA CYS A 95 11.44 4.94 -3.08
C CYS A 95 10.52 6.15 -3.19
N ASN A 96 9.80 6.24 -4.30
CA ASN A 96 8.83 7.30 -4.57
C ASN A 96 7.41 6.95 -4.08
N GLY A 97 7.18 5.68 -3.74
CA GLY A 97 5.90 5.21 -3.24
C GLY A 97 5.97 3.76 -2.78
N VAL A 98 4.89 3.32 -2.15
CA VAL A 98 4.71 1.95 -1.68
C VAL A 98 3.33 1.49 -2.09
N VAL A 99 3.23 0.32 -2.69
CA VAL A 99 1.95 -0.37 -2.91
C VAL A 99 1.86 -1.52 -1.92
N VAL A 100 0.70 -1.64 -1.26
CA VAL A 100 0.45 -2.68 -0.28
C VAL A 100 -0.71 -3.54 -0.73
N ASN A 101 -0.58 -4.85 -0.57
CA ASN A 101 -1.63 -5.82 -0.81
C ASN A 101 -1.93 -6.58 0.47
N ILE A 102 -3.12 -6.40 1.05
CA ILE A 102 -3.51 -7.01 2.33
C ILE A 102 -4.68 -7.98 2.17
N LYS A 103 -4.75 -9.00 3.03
CA LYS A 103 -5.96 -9.82 3.15
C LYS A 103 -7.04 -9.08 3.95
N PRO A 104 -8.33 -9.32 3.67
CA PRO A 104 -9.40 -8.83 4.53
C PRO A 104 -9.23 -9.33 5.96
N PRO A 105 -9.50 -8.51 6.99
CA PRO A 105 -9.42 -8.94 8.37
C PRO A 105 -10.53 -9.94 8.71
N GLY A 106 -10.19 -11.00 9.44
CA GLY A 106 -11.15 -12.00 9.94
C GLY A 106 -11.32 -13.24 9.06
N ARG A 107 -11.53 -14.40 9.70
CA ARG A 107 -11.55 -15.72 9.04
C ARG A 107 -12.63 -15.86 7.97
N PHE A 108 -13.81 -15.26 8.17
CA PHE A 108 -14.91 -15.30 7.21
C PHE A 108 -14.70 -14.38 6.01
N ALA A 109 -14.14 -13.18 6.24
CA ALA A 109 -13.82 -12.25 5.16
C ALA A 109 -12.66 -12.77 4.30
N ALA A 110 -11.71 -13.51 4.87
CA ALA A 110 -10.63 -14.15 4.12
C ALA A 110 -11.10 -15.30 3.19
N LEU A 111 -12.25 -15.92 3.48
CA LEU A 111 -12.80 -17.01 2.67
C LEU A 111 -13.63 -16.50 1.48
N LEU A 112 -14.20 -15.30 1.59
CA LEU A 112 -15.11 -14.72 0.59
C LEU A 112 -14.54 -13.48 -0.10
N GLY A 113 -13.55 -12.83 0.50
CA GLY A 113 -13.02 -11.54 0.07
C GLY A 113 -11.74 -11.67 -0.74
N SER A 114 -11.67 -10.93 -1.85
CA SER A 114 -10.43 -10.67 -2.56
C SER A 114 -9.46 -9.86 -1.69
N ARG A 115 -8.17 -9.96 -1.98
CA ARG A 115 -7.19 -9.09 -1.33
C ARG A 115 -7.44 -7.62 -1.73
N HIS A 116 -6.95 -6.70 -0.91
CA HIS A 116 -7.12 -5.26 -1.10
C HIS A 116 -5.79 -4.60 -1.42
N TRP A 117 -5.75 -3.83 -2.50
CA TRP A 117 -4.63 -3.00 -2.90
C TRP A 117 -4.82 -1.57 -2.39
N PHE A 118 -3.75 -0.95 -1.92
CA PHE A 118 -3.72 0.50 -1.69
C PHE A 118 -2.30 1.07 -1.84
N ALA A 119 -2.24 2.38 -2.08
CA ALA A 119 -1.00 3.12 -2.23
C ALA A 119 -0.64 3.93 -0.98
N ILE A 120 0.66 4.09 -0.76
CA ILE A 120 1.25 5.07 0.15
C ILE A 120 2.24 5.88 -0.68
N LYS A 121 2.18 7.21 -0.61
CA LYS A 121 3.08 8.08 -1.38
C LYS A 121 3.67 9.20 -0.54
N LYS A 122 4.94 9.52 -0.80
CA LYS A 122 5.61 10.68 -0.23
C LYS A 122 5.30 11.89 -1.10
N LEU A 123 4.57 12.85 -0.55
CA LEU A 123 4.17 14.08 -1.22
C LEU A 123 4.67 15.24 -0.36
N GLU A 124 5.49 16.11 -0.94
CA GLU A 124 6.11 17.24 -0.24
C GLU A 124 6.85 16.81 1.06
N GLY A 125 7.47 15.64 1.05
CA GLY A 125 8.22 15.10 2.18
C GLY A 125 7.39 14.35 3.23
N VAL A 126 6.07 14.32 3.11
CA VAL A 126 5.14 13.66 4.06
C VAL A 126 4.57 12.39 3.43
N TRP A 127 4.47 11.31 4.22
CA TRP A 127 3.87 10.06 3.75
C TRP A 127 2.36 10.07 3.95
N TYR A 128 1.62 9.77 2.89
CA TYR A 128 0.16 9.68 2.91
C TYR A 128 -0.31 8.26 2.60
N ASN A 129 -1.22 7.75 3.42
CA ASN A 129 -2.08 6.62 3.09
C ASN A 129 -3.15 7.09 2.10
N LEU A 130 -3.11 6.53 0.90
CA LEU A 130 -4.03 6.80 -0.19
C LEU A 130 -4.94 5.60 -0.49
N ASP A 131 -5.28 4.83 0.56
CA ASP A 131 -6.28 3.77 0.46
C ASP A 131 -7.61 4.35 -0.03
N SER A 132 -8.06 3.84 -1.16
CA SER A 132 -9.31 4.22 -1.83
C SER A 132 -10.55 3.93 -0.98
N LYS A 133 -10.46 3.16 0.10
CA LYS A 133 -11.53 3.01 1.11
C LYS A 133 -11.62 4.17 2.09
N LEU A 134 -10.61 5.03 2.16
CA LEU A 134 -10.64 6.22 3.00
C LEU A 134 -11.39 7.34 2.26
N PRO A 135 -12.17 8.16 2.99
CA PRO A 135 -12.85 9.31 2.39
C PRO A 135 -11.89 10.41 1.93
N ALA A 136 -10.65 10.42 2.44
CA ALA A 136 -9.60 11.36 2.07
C ALA A 136 -8.21 10.78 2.43
N PRO A 137 -7.13 11.28 1.82
CA PRO A 137 -5.75 10.95 2.20
C PRO A 137 -5.50 11.17 3.69
N LYS A 138 -4.80 10.22 4.33
CA LYS A 138 -4.41 10.33 5.75
C LYS A 138 -2.91 10.32 5.89
N ARG A 139 -2.37 11.20 6.73
CA ARG A 139 -0.93 11.19 7.05
C ARG A 139 -0.58 9.91 7.80
N ILE A 140 0.55 9.31 7.43
CA ILE A 140 1.03 8.10 8.08
C ILE A 140 1.56 8.40 9.49
N SER A 141 2.12 9.59 9.72
CA SER A 141 2.56 10.04 11.06
C SER A 141 1.44 10.14 12.10
N GLU A 142 0.17 10.23 11.67
CA GLU A 142 -0.99 10.19 12.55
C GLU A 142 -1.41 8.75 12.94
N PHE A 143 -0.80 7.72 12.33
CA PHE A 143 -1.11 6.34 12.65
C PHE A 143 -0.62 5.97 14.04
N VAL A 144 -1.56 5.54 14.89
CA VAL A 144 -1.25 4.95 16.19
C VAL A 144 -1.42 3.44 16.09
N PRO A 145 -0.34 2.64 16.22
CA PRO A 145 -0.45 1.19 16.20
C PRO A 145 -1.32 0.71 17.37
N PRO A 146 -2.09 -0.39 17.22
CA PRO A 146 -2.82 -0.98 18.33
C PRO A 146 -1.89 -1.24 19.51
N LYS A 147 -2.30 -0.87 20.72
CA LYS A 147 -1.51 -1.17 21.92
C LYS A 147 -1.32 -2.67 22.01
N VAL A 148 -0.10 -3.15 21.76
CA VAL A 148 0.29 -4.52 22.10
C VAL A 148 0.05 -4.66 23.58
N GLY A 149 -0.81 -5.58 23.99
CA GLY A 149 -1.14 -5.81 25.39
C GLY A 149 0.14 -5.94 26.20
N SER A 150 0.48 -4.87 26.92
CA SER A 150 1.53 -4.91 27.91
C SER A 150 1.01 -5.84 29.01
N SER A 151 1.59 -7.03 29.12
CA SER A 151 1.57 -7.74 30.39
C SER A 151 2.19 -6.79 31.41
N CYS A 152 1.32 -6.18 32.21
CA CYS A 152 1.72 -5.38 33.35
C CYS A 152 2.45 -6.29 34.35
N HIS A 153 3.77 -6.20 34.37
CA HIS A 153 4.53 -6.36 35.60
C HIS A 153 5.16 -5.00 35.87
N GLY A 154 4.65 -4.35 36.92
CA GLY A 154 4.92 -2.97 37.23
C GLY A 154 6.34 -2.69 37.70
N GLY A 155 6.72 -1.41 37.60
CA GLY A 155 7.87 -0.86 38.31
C GLY A 155 8.40 0.42 37.67
N GLY A 156 8.28 1.53 38.39
CA GLY A 156 9.22 2.64 38.28
C GLY A 156 8.71 3.91 37.60
N ALA A 157 8.34 4.89 38.42
CA ALA A 157 8.16 6.28 38.04
C ALA A 157 9.48 6.93 37.58
N GLY A 158 9.41 7.83 36.61
CA GLY A 158 10.53 8.68 36.20
C GLY A 158 10.10 9.67 35.13
N GLY A 159 9.67 10.86 35.54
CA GLY A 159 9.42 11.98 34.63
C GLY A 159 10.73 12.52 34.07
N VAL A 160 10.75 12.86 32.78
CA VAL A 160 11.78 13.69 32.17
C VAL A 160 11.13 14.64 31.16
N SER A 161 11.59 15.87 31.24
CA SER A 161 11.08 17.10 30.66
C SER A 161 11.17 17.18 29.13
N ASN A 162 10.27 18.00 28.58
CA ASN A 162 10.36 18.56 27.24
C ASN A 162 11.69 19.29 27.02
N LYS A 163 12.43 18.91 25.99
CA LYS A 163 13.37 19.78 25.29
C LYS A 163 13.09 19.71 23.80
N GLY A 164 12.83 20.88 23.21
CA GLY A 164 12.69 21.06 21.78
C GLY A 164 13.97 20.66 21.04
N ALA A 165 13.79 20.10 19.86
CA ALA A 165 14.84 19.92 18.87
C ALA A 165 14.28 20.40 17.53
N ASP A 166 14.74 21.60 17.16
CA ASP A 166 14.69 22.12 15.81
C ASP A 166 15.71 21.31 14.97
N GLY A 167 15.20 20.54 14.01
CA GLY A 167 15.97 19.72 13.07
C GLY A 167 15.76 18.19 13.19
N SER A 168 14.80 17.62 12.44
CA SER A 168 14.77 16.20 11.98
C SER A 168 13.47 15.72 11.28
N ALA A 169 12.65 16.59 10.67
CA ALA A 169 11.33 16.20 10.14
C ALA A 169 11.35 15.02 9.13
N LEU A 170 12.42 14.87 8.34
CA LEU A 170 12.59 13.77 7.37
C LEU A 170 12.78 12.39 8.02
N GLY A 171 13.40 12.34 9.21
CA GLY A 171 13.63 11.09 9.92
C GLY A 171 12.38 10.56 10.63
N ASP A 172 11.46 11.46 11.00
CA ASP A 172 10.23 11.12 11.70
C ASP A 172 9.19 10.49 10.74
N GLU A 173 9.01 11.06 9.56
CA GLU A 173 8.07 10.56 8.54
C GLU A 173 8.44 9.16 8.02
N ASP A 174 9.73 8.91 7.73
CA ASP A 174 10.20 7.60 7.28
C ASP A 174 10.10 6.57 8.42
N THR A 175 10.28 6.99 9.67
CA THR A 175 10.09 6.13 10.85
C THR A 175 8.62 5.77 11.05
N ALA A 176 7.70 6.73 10.91
CA ALA A 176 6.26 6.49 10.97
C ALA A 176 5.83 5.49 9.89
N LEU A 177 6.34 5.62 8.67
CA LEU A 177 6.09 4.65 7.60
C LEU A 177 6.55 3.25 7.97
N ARG A 178 7.75 3.11 8.55
CA ARG A 178 8.27 1.80 8.99
C ARG A 178 7.40 1.16 10.04
N ILE A 179 6.93 1.94 11.02
CA ILE A 179 6.03 1.46 12.08
C ILE A 179 4.71 0.99 11.46
N PHE A 180 4.12 1.80 10.57
CA PHE A 180 2.88 1.47 9.88
C PHE A 180 3.00 0.17 9.07
N LEU A 181 4.00 0.06 8.19
CA LEU A 181 4.21 -1.13 7.37
C LEU A 181 4.44 -2.38 8.23
N THR A 182 5.24 -2.27 9.29
CA THR A 182 5.49 -3.38 10.22
C THR A 182 4.21 -3.85 10.90
N SER A 183 3.31 -2.93 11.27
CA SER A 183 2.02 -3.26 11.90
C SER A 183 1.12 -4.06 10.96
N LEU A 184 0.98 -3.65 9.69
CA LEU A 184 0.18 -4.34 8.69
C LEU A 184 0.70 -5.76 8.43
N GLN A 185 2.01 -5.86 8.34
CA GLN A 185 2.72 -7.09 8.05
C GLN A 185 2.52 -8.16 9.13
N LYS A 186 2.46 -7.75 10.40
CA LYS A 186 2.19 -8.65 11.55
C LYS A 186 0.76 -9.21 11.57
N ASP A 187 -0.22 -8.39 11.16
CA ASP A 187 -1.63 -8.70 11.40
C ASP A 187 -2.38 -9.21 10.15
N SER A 188 -1.84 -9.04 8.94
CA SER A 188 -2.63 -9.20 7.70
C SER A 188 -1.98 -9.94 6.52
N ASP A 189 -0.83 -10.61 6.72
CA ASP A 189 -0.07 -11.25 5.62
C ASP A 189 0.15 -10.24 4.45
N ALA A 190 0.50 -9.01 4.82
CA ALA A 190 0.65 -7.91 3.87
C ALA A 190 1.87 -8.14 2.96
N LYS A 191 1.65 -8.03 1.64
CA LYS A 191 2.72 -7.94 0.64
C LYS A 191 2.99 -6.47 0.35
N VAL A 192 4.27 -6.08 0.38
CA VAL A 192 4.70 -4.69 0.21
C VAL A 192 5.58 -4.57 -1.02
N PHE A 193 5.29 -3.61 -1.88
CA PHE A 193 6.01 -3.34 -3.12
C PHE A 193 6.52 -1.91 -3.06
N LEU A 194 7.84 -1.73 -3.12
CA LEU A 194 8.46 -0.42 -3.19
C LEU A 194 8.50 0.03 -4.65
N ILE A 195 8.15 1.28 -4.91
CA ILE A 195 8.08 1.87 -6.25
C ILE A 195 9.18 2.91 -6.41
N PHE A 196 9.94 2.83 -7.49
CA PHE A 196 11.00 3.76 -7.88
C PHE A 196 10.66 4.32 -9.27
#